data_AF-A0A0N5CKI4-F1
#
_entry.id   AF-A0A0N5CKI4-F1
#
_cell.length_a   1.000
_cell.length_b   1.000
_cell.length_c   1.000
_cell.angle_alpha   90.00
_cell.angle_beta   90.00
_cell.angle_gamma   90.00
#
_symmetry.space_group_name_H-M   'P 1'
#
loop_
_entity.id
_entity.type
_entity.pdbx_description
1 polymer ?
#
loop_
_entity_poly.entity_id
_entity_poly.type
_entity_poly.pdbx_seq_one_letter_code
_entity_poly.pdbx_strand_id
1 'polypeptide(L)'
;MGEKHTVYEVTRDEYEKPIRDPYLESLARLSYAELDDKYNPGPTLPDGSVNFECHCVAHLVASPCGYEFREALTCQKRVGESALEEGECAEEFMNFMRCVIRTECFKGNFFHNCQSDPKEEGDEDEEMNQKAKLIDSDKSDRH
;
A
#
# COMPACT_ATOMS: atom_id res chain seq x y z
N MET A 1 -6.44 -30.08 -19.85
CA MET A 1 -6.92 -29.19 -20.92
C MET A 1 -6.24 -27.85 -20.68
N GLY A 2 -5.28 -27.48 -21.52
CA GLY A 2 -4.62 -26.17 -21.40
C GLY A 2 -5.49 -25.12 -22.05
N GLU A 3 -5.88 -24.08 -21.32
CA GLU A 3 -6.60 -22.94 -21.89
C GLU A 3 -5.73 -22.29 -22.96
N LYS A 4 -6.31 -22.04 -24.13
CA LYS A 4 -5.65 -21.31 -25.21
C LYS A 4 -5.71 -19.83 -24.87
N HIS A 5 -4.58 -19.14 -24.94
CA HIS A 5 -4.56 -17.68 -24.84
C HIS A 5 -5.30 -17.06 -26.02
N THR A 6 -6.16 -16.09 -25.73
CA THR A 6 -6.82 -15.25 -26.74
C THR A 6 -6.15 -13.88 -26.74
N VAL A 7 -5.64 -13.47 -27.90
CA VAL A 7 -5.10 -12.13 -28.10
C VAL A 7 -6.19 -11.26 -28.71
N TYR A 8 -6.46 -10.11 -28.10
CA TYR A 8 -7.36 -9.09 -28.65
C TYR A 8 -6.52 -7.92 -29.15
N GLU A 9 -6.69 -7.56 -30.42
CA GLU A 9 -6.04 -6.42 -31.03
C GLU A 9 -7.08 -5.31 -31.23
N VAL A 10 -6.71 -4.08 -30.91
CA VAL A 10 -7.56 -2.90 -31.12
C VAL A 10 -6.74 -1.84 -31.82
N THR A 11 -7.32 -1.18 -32.81
CA THR A 11 -6.67 -0.04 -33.45
C THR A 11 -6.74 1.20 -32.56
N ARG A 12 -5.86 2.19 -32.82
CA ARG A 12 -5.91 3.47 -32.11
C ARG A 12 -7.28 4.15 -32.24
N ASP A 13 -7.81 4.18 -33.46
CA ASP A 13 -9.11 4.81 -33.74
C ASP A 13 -10.27 4.08 -33.04
N GLU A 14 -10.15 2.78 -32.80
CA GLU A 14 -11.13 2.02 -32.00
C GLU A 14 -10.98 2.26 -30.51
N TYR A 15 -9.76 2.40 -30.00
CA TYR A 15 -9.49 2.75 -28.61
C TYR A 15 -10.08 4.13 -28.23
N GLU A 16 -10.07 5.08 -29.16
CA GLU A 16 -10.61 6.43 -28.94
C GLU A 16 -12.14 6.49 -29.03
N LYS A 17 -12.81 5.45 -29.52
CA LYS A 17 -14.29 5.40 -29.58
C LYS A 17 -14.88 5.16 -28.18
N PRO A 18 -16.09 5.68 -27.89
CA PRO A 18 -16.80 5.37 -26.66
C PRO A 18 -16.99 3.86 -26.51
N ILE A 19 -16.83 3.37 -25.29
CA ILE A 19 -17.04 1.95 -24.98
C ILE A 19 -18.53 1.63 -25.17
N ARG A 20 -18.84 0.71 -26.09
CA ARG A 20 -20.21 0.26 -26.42
C ARG A 20 -20.53 -1.08 -25.76
N ASP A 21 -20.21 -1.18 -24.48
CA ASP A 21 -20.52 -2.38 -23.71
C ASP A 21 -21.88 -2.19 -23.02
N PRO A 22 -22.86 -3.10 -23.22
CA PRO A 22 -24.20 -2.96 -22.64
C PRO A 22 -24.18 -2.90 -21.11
N TYR A 23 -23.20 -3.54 -20.46
CA TYR A 23 -23.07 -3.51 -19.01
C TYR A 23 -22.54 -2.15 -18.55
N LEU A 24 -21.50 -1.59 -19.18
CA LEU A 24 -21.04 -0.24 -18.89
C LEU A 24 -22.10 0.84 -19.16
N GLU A 25 -22.87 0.72 -20.25
CA GLU A 25 -24.00 1.61 -20.50
C GLU A 25 -25.07 1.50 -19.40
N SER A 26 -25.29 0.31 -18.86
CA SER A 26 -26.24 0.12 -17.75
C SER A 26 -25.76 0.81 -16.47
N LEU A 27 -24.47 0.72 -16.15
CA LEU A 27 -23.87 1.38 -14.99
C LEU A 27 -23.92 2.91 -15.12
N ALA A 28 -23.65 3.43 -16.33
CA ALA A 28 -23.66 4.87 -16.60
C ALA A 28 -25.03 5.53 -16.41
N ARG A 29 -26.12 4.76 -16.39
CA ARG A 29 -27.50 5.25 -16.17
C ARG A 29 -27.94 5.20 -14.71
N LEU A 30 -27.18 4.55 -13.84
CA LEU A 30 -27.49 4.47 -12.41
C LEU A 30 -27.17 5.80 -11.73
N SER A 31 -27.99 6.17 -10.75
CA SER A 31 -27.66 7.27 -9.85
C SER A 31 -26.52 6.88 -8.91
N TYR A 32 -25.85 7.89 -8.32
CA TYR A 32 -24.80 7.65 -7.33
C TYR A 32 -25.30 6.77 -6.17
N ALA A 33 -26.52 6.99 -5.68
CA ALA A 33 -27.10 6.20 -4.59
C ALA A 33 -27.28 4.71 -4.99
N GLU A 34 -27.70 4.44 -6.22
CA GLU A 34 -27.84 3.06 -6.74
C GLU A 34 -26.48 2.38 -6.98
N LEU A 35 -25.42 3.16 -7.20
CA LEU A 35 -24.07 2.66 -7.37
C LEU A 35 -23.39 2.36 -6.02
N ASP A 36 -23.49 3.30 -5.07
CA ASP A 36 -22.74 3.24 -3.81
C ASP A 36 -23.20 2.04 -2.94
N ASP A 37 -24.51 1.91 -2.69
CA ASP A 37 -25.03 0.83 -1.81
C ASP A 37 -24.79 -0.57 -2.39
N LYS A 38 -24.79 -0.72 -3.72
CA LYS A 38 -24.68 -2.03 -4.38
C LYS A 38 -23.24 -2.44 -4.63
N TYR A 39 -22.36 -1.50 -5.00
CA TYR A 39 -21.00 -1.80 -5.44
C TYR A 39 -19.92 -1.36 -4.44
N ASN A 40 -20.30 -0.64 -3.39
CA ASN A 40 -19.38 -0.19 -2.34
C ASN A 40 -20.04 -0.39 -0.95
N PRO A 41 -20.15 -1.64 -0.46
CA PRO A 41 -20.89 -1.98 0.77
C PRO A 41 -20.27 -1.43 2.08
N GLY A 42 -19.29 -0.53 1.98
CA GLY A 42 -18.66 0.13 3.12
C GLY A 42 -17.69 -0.76 3.90
N PRO A 43 -17.15 -0.24 5.01
CA PRO A 43 -16.07 -0.88 5.77
C PRO A 43 -16.55 -1.98 6.73
N THR A 44 -17.86 -2.20 6.89
CA THR A 44 -18.43 -3.16 7.85
C THR A 44 -19.41 -4.08 7.14
N LEU A 45 -19.24 -5.38 7.33
CA LEU A 45 -20.13 -6.41 6.79
C LEU A 45 -21.46 -6.45 7.57
N PRO A 46 -22.53 -7.06 7.02
CA PRO A 46 -23.81 -7.18 7.71
C PRO A 46 -23.76 -7.91 9.05
N ASP A 47 -22.76 -8.77 9.26
CA ASP A 47 -22.51 -9.47 10.52
C ASP A 47 -21.75 -8.63 11.56
N GLY A 48 -21.37 -7.40 11.21
CA GLY A 48 -20.63 -6.46 12.06
C GLY A 48 -19.11 -6.61 11.97
N SER A 49 -18.59 -7.58 11.22
CA SER A 49 -17.14 -7.74 11.02
C SER A 49 -16.58 -6.72 10.02
N VAL A 50 -15.25 -6.63 9.92
CA VAL A 50 -14.57 -5.72 8.99
C VAL A 50 -14.71 -6.23 7.56
N ASN A 51 -15.10 -5.35 6.63
CA ASN A 51 -15.04 -5.64 5.20
C ASN A 51 -13.63 -5.36 4.66
N PHE A 52 -12.79 -6.39 4.59
CA PHE A 52 -11.42 -6.27 4.07
C PHE A 52 -11.34 -6.09 2.55
N GLU A 53 -12.43 -6.32 1.83
CA GLU A 53 -12.53 -6.07 0.38
C GLU A 53 -12.98 -4.63 0.06
N CYS A 54 -13.29 -3.83 1.09
CA CYS A 54 -13.63 -2.42 0.91
C CYS A 54 -12.45 -1.70 0.24
N HIS A 55 -12.72 -1.02 -0.87
CA HIS A 55 -11.69 -0.37 -1.70
C HIS A 55 -10.78 0.59 -0.92
N CYS A 56 -11.29 1.19 0.17
CA CYS A 56 -10.53 2.04 1.09
C CYS A 56 -9.34 1.34 1.76
N VAL A 57 -9.41 0.03 1.97
CA VAL A 57 -8.41 -0.74 2.73
C VAL A 57 -7.89 -1.96 1.98
N ALA A 58 -8.56 -2.39 0.90
CA ALA A 58 -8.20 -3.59 0.14
C ALA A 58 -6.73 -3.59 -0.33
N HIS A 59 -6.19 -2.42 -0.71
CA HIS A 59 -4.80 -2.29 -1.11
C HIS A 59 -3.80 -2.56 0.04
N LEU A 60 -4.16 -2.25 1.29
CA LEU A 60 -3.35 -2.57 2.46
C LEU A 60 -3.47 -4.04 2.85
N VAL A 61 -4.66 -4.62 2.71
CA VAL A 61 -4.94 -6.05 2.93
C VAL A 61 -4.18 -6.93 1.94
N ALA A 62 -4.03 -6.47 0.69
CA ALA A 62 -3.27 -7.14 -0.36
C ALA A 62 -1.76 -6.84 -0.31
N SER A 63 -1.29 -6.04 0.65
CA SER A 63 0.13 -5.74 0.80
C SER A 63 0.89 -6.91 1.44
N PRO A 64 2.24 -6.93 1.37
CA PRO A 64 3.07 -7.90 2.10
C PRO A 64 2.83 -7.89 3.62
N CYS A 65 2.30 -6.79 4.17
CA CYS A 65 1.96 -6.63 5.60
C CYS A 65 0.44 -6.75 5.86
N GLY A 66 -0.30 -7.32 4.90
CA GLY A 66 -1.74 -7.42 4.96
C GLY A 66 -2.24 -8.30 6.11
N TYR A 67 -1.44 -9.25 6.58
CA TYR A 67 -1.79 -10.07 7.74
C TYR A 67 -1.84 -9.23 9.01
N GLU A 68 -0.76 -8.52 9.34
CA GLU A 68 -0.68 -7.67 10.51
C GLU A 68 -1.71 -6.52 10.44
N PHE A 69 -1.98 -6.01 9.24
CA PHE A 69 -3.02 -5.01 9.02
C PHE A 69 -4.43 -5.54 9.36
N ARG A 70 -4.76 -6.78 8.95
CA ARG A 70 -6.05 -7.41 9.29
C ARG A 70 -6.21 -7.61 10.80
N GLU A 71 -5.15 -8.01 11.49
CA GLU A 71 -5.17 -8.16 12.95
C GLU A 71 -5.42 -6.82 13.65
N ALA A 72 -4.71 -5.76 13.25
CA ALA A 72 -4.87 -4.43 13.81
C ALA A 72 -6.30 -3.88 13.61
N LEU A 73 -6.85 -3.97 12.39
CA LEU A 73 -8.23 -3.53 12.11
C LEU A 73 -9.28 -4.39 12.82
N THR A 74 -9.06 -5.70 12.95
CA THR A 74 -9.98 -6.58 13.67
C THR A 74 -10.00 -6.22 15.15
N CYS A 75 -8.83 -5.96 15.76
CA CYS A 75 -8.76 -5.49 17.13
C CYS A 75 -9.49 -4.15 17.28
N GLN A 76 -9.17 -3.16 16.42
CA GLN A 76 -9.79 -1.84 16.46
C GLN A 76 -11.33 -1.91 16.33
N LYS A 77 -11.85 -2.82 15.50
CA LYS A 77 -13.29 -3.00 15.32
C LYS A 77 -13.99 -3.59 16.56
N ARG A 78 -13.27 -4.40 17.34
CA ARG A 78 -13.81 -5.05 18.54
C ARG A 78 -13.90 -4.12 19.73
N VAL A 79 -12.99 -3.15 19.82
CA VAL A 79 -12.88 -2.23 20.95
C VAL A 79 -13.59 -0.90 20.65
N GLY A 80 -13.92 -0.14 21.71
CA GLY A 80 -14.49 1.20 21.59
C GLY A 80 -13.40 2.27 21.45
N GLU A 81 -13.81 3.49 21.07
CA GLU A 81 -12.90 4.63 20.89
C GLU A 81 -12.09 4.96 22.16
N SER A 82 -12.73 4.96 23.34
CA SER A 82 -12.03 5.21 24.61
C SER A 82 -10.96 4.16 24.93
N ALA A 83 -11.23 2.88 24.60
CA ALA A 83 -10.27 1.80 24.84
C ALA A 83 -9.05 1.91 23.92
N LEU A 84 -9.23 2.39 22.68
CA LEU A 84 -8.12 2.71 21.78
C LEU A 84 -7.26 3.85 22.31
N GLU A 85 -7.88 4.90 22.85
CA GLU A 85 -7.17 6.02 23.48
C GLU A 85 -6.37 5.58 24.70
N GLU A 86 -6.87 4.58 25.44
CA GLU A 86 -6.19 3.94 26.56
C GLU A 86 -5.10 2.95 26.11
N GLY A 87 -4.95 2.71 24.80
CA GLY A 87 -3.88 1.90 24.21
C GLY A 87 -4.25 0.45 23.95
N GLU A 88 -5.52 0.05 24.03
CA GLU A 88 -5.94 -1.24 23.49
C GLU A 88 -5.59 -1.32 21.99
N CYS A 89 -5.20 -2.52 21.53
CA CYS A 89 -4.73 -2.79 20.17
C CYS A 89 -3.37 -2.19 19.77
N ALA A 90 -2.63 -1.60 20.73
CA ALA A 90 -1.32 -1.01 20.44
C ALA A 90 -0.30 -2.06 19.95
N GLU A 91 -0.38 -3.30 20.43
CA GLU A 91 0.53 -4.37 20.01
C GLU A 91 0.33 -4.74 18.54
N GLU A 92 -0.92 -4.97 18.14
CA GLU A 92 -1.32 -5.30 16.78
C GLU A 92 -0.95 -4.18 15.81
N PHE A 93 -1.20 -2.93 16.20
CA PHE A 93 -0.77 -1.77 15.41
C PHE A 93 0.75 -1.71 15.29
N MET A 94 1.50 -1.93 16.37
CA MET A 94 2.96 -1.93 16.32
C MET A 94 3.51 -3.10 15.50
N ASN A 95 2.86 -4.26 15.48
CA ASN A 95 3.23 -5.38 14.62
C ASN A 95 3.06 -5.01 13.13
N PHE A 96 1.96 -4.36 12.78
CA PHE A 96 1.76 -3.81 11.44
C PHE A 96 2.84 -2.79 11.08
N MET A 97 3.12 -1.82 11.95
CA MET A 97 4.16 -0.81 11.72
C MET A 97 5.56 -1.42 11.57
N ARG A 98 5.91 -2.42 12.39
CA ARG A 98 7.18 -3.16 12.25
C ARG A 98 7.29 -3.85 10.90
N CYS A 99 6.22 -4.50 10.43
CA CYS A 99 6.21 -5.11 9.10
C CYS A 99 6.43 -4.07 8.00
N VAL A 100 5.70 -2.95 8.08
CA VAL A 100 5.80 -1.84 7.12
C VAL A 100 7.22 -1.28 7.05
N ILE A 101 7.84 -1.03 8.21
CA ILE A 101 9.22 -0.51 8.29
C ILE A 101 10.20 -1.53 7.70
N ARG A 102 10.06 -2.82 8.06
CA ARG A 102 10.92 -3.90 7.56
C ARG A 102 10.82 -4.09 6.05
N THR A 103 9.65 -3.87 5.46
CA THR A 103 9.41 -4.09 4.03
C THR A 103 9.77 -2.87 3.16
N GLU A 104 10.25 -1.77 3.77
CA GLU A 104 10.67 -0.53 3.11
C GLU A 104 9.66 0.08 2.12
N CYS A 105 8.38 -0.35 2.16
CA CYS A 105 7.33 0.00 1.19
C CYS A 105 7.03 1.51 1.07
N PHE A 106 7.54 2.34 1.98
CA PHE A 106 7.29 3.79 2.02
C PHE A 106 8.54 4.66 1.92
N LYS A 107 9.73 4.09 1.68
CA LYS A 107 10.92 4.91 1.38
C LYS A 107 10.72 5.56 0.02
N GLY A 108 10.45 6.86 0.02
CA GLY A 108 10.00 7.67 -1.11
C GLY A 108 10.99 7.87 -2.26
N ASN A 109 11.93 6.97 -2.49
CA ASN A 109 12.73 6.93 -3.71
C ASN A 109 12.96 5.47 -4.12
N PHE A 110 12.65 5.20 -5.40
CA PHE A 110 12.85 3.96 -6.17
C PHE A 110 11.62 3.06 -6.37
N PHE A 111 11.00 3.27 -7.54
CA PHE A 111 10.38 2.25 -8.38
C PHE A 111 11.38 1.12 -8.72
N HIS A 112 11.78 0.29 -7.76
CA HIS A 112 12.21 -1.07 -8.04
C HIS A 112 12.34 -1.87 -6.74
N ASN A 113 11.64 -2.99 -6.73
CA ASN A 113 11.84 -4.15 -5.87
C ASN A 113 11.28 -4.11 -4.45
N CYS A 114 9.97 -4.36 -4.36
CA CYS A 114 9.37 -5.24 -3.33
C CYS A 114 9.79 -6.72 -3.52
N GLN A 115 11.03 -6.98 -3.95
CA GLN A 115 11.60 -8.31 -4.05
C GLN A 115 12.74 -8.38 -3.04
N SER A 116 12.54 -9.27 -2.07
CA SER A 116 13.51 -9.69 -1.09
C SER A 116 14.71 -10.32 -1.80
N ASP A 117 15.71 -9.52 -2.11
CA ASP A 117 17.08 -10.00 -2.24
C ASP A 117 17.84 -9.57 -0.97
N PRO A 118 18.38 -10.50 -0.17
CA PRO A 118 19.27 -10.14 0.92
C PRO A 118 20.56 -9.61 0.30
N LYS A 119 20.79 -8.30 0.35
CA LYS A 119 22.12 -7.74 0.08
C LYS A 119 22.84 -7.53 1.39
N GLU A 120 24.03 -8.14 1.43
CA GLU A 120 24.95 -8.27 2.55
C GLU A 120 25.21 -6.92 3.26
N GLU A 121 25.35 -6.99 4.59
CA GLU A 121 25.89 -5.92 5.42
C GLU A 121 27.29 -5.54 4.92
N GLY A 122 27.51 -4.25 4.63
CA GLY A 122 28.80 -3.74 4.16
C GLY A 122 28.89 -2.22 4.19
N ASP A 123 29.40 -1.71 5.32
CA ASP A 123 30.20 -0.49 5.51
C ASP A 123 29.70 0.86 4.96
N GLU A 124 28.94 1.61 5.76
CA GLU A 124 28.71 3.06 5.60
C GLU A 124 29.66 3.95 6.45
N ASP A 125 30.73 3.37 7.02
CA ASP A 125 31.65 4.11 7.91
C ASP A 125 32.80 4.84 7.18
N GLU A 126 32.98 4.68 5.86
CA GLU A 126 34.12 5.28 5.15
C GLU A 126 33.90 6.69 4.59
N GLU A 127 32.67 7.15 4.34
CA GLU A 127 32.46 8.44 3.65
C GLU A 127 32.64 9.67 4.56
N MET A 128 32.45 9.51 5.88
CA MET A 128 32.65 10.61 6.85
C MET A 128 34.13 10.91 7.12
N ASN A 129 35.03 9.94 6.96
CA ASN A 129 36.44 10.11 7.31
C ASN A 129 37.26 10.77 6.18
N GLN A 130 36.80 10.71 4.93
CA GLN A 130 37.43 11.44 3.82
C GLN A 130 37.05 12.92 3.80
N LYS A 131 35.81 13.27 4.18
CA LYS A 131 35.38 14.67 4.31
C LYS A 131 36.04 15.39 5.50
N ALA A 132 36.36 14.68 6.58
CA ALA A 132 37.08 15.26 7.71
C ALA A 132 38.55 15.62 7.37
N LYS A 133 39.23 14.81 6.54
CA LYS A 133 40.64 15.04 6.16
C LYS A 133 40.83 16.19 5.15
N LEU A 134 39.81 16.51 4.36
CA LEU A 134 39.86 17.64 3.40
C LEU A 134 39.58 19.00 4.05
N ILE A 135 38.92 19.03 5.22
CA ILE A 135 38.60 20.26 5.94
C ILE A 135 39.79 20.73 6.81
N ASP A 136 40.67 19.82 7.23
CA ASP A 136 41.81 20.15 8.10
C ASP A 136 43.00 20.75 7.33
N SER A 137 43.13 20.49 6.02
CA SER A 137 44.18 21.12 5.19
C SER A 137 43.91 22.58 4.85
N ASP A 138 42.66 23.05 4.93
CA ASP A 138 42.27 24.40 4.46
C ASP A 138 42.28 25.47 5.57
N LYS A 139 42.64 25.08 6.81
CA LYS A 139 42.80 26.00 7.96
C LYS A 139 44.25 26.40 8.26
N SER A 140 45.23 25.85 7.53
CA SER A 140 46.66 26.18 7.73
C SER A 140 47.14 27.42 6.95
N ASP A 141 46.39 27.90 5.94
CA ASP A 141 46.88 28.92 5.00
C ASP A 141 46.15 30.29 5.08
N ARG A 142 45.62 30.64 6.26
CA ARG A 142 45.22 32.03 6.57
C ARG A 142 45.89 32.51 7.86
N HIS A 143 47.16 32.91 7.72
CA HIS A 143 47.82 33.92 8.55
C HIS A 143 48.05 35.17 7.71
#